data_AF-A0A0P1BDS1-F1
#
_entry.id   AF-A0A0P1BDS1-F1
#
_cell.length_a   1.000
_cell.length_b   1.000
_cell.length_c   1.000
_cell.angle_alpha   90.00
_cell.angle_beta   90.00
_cell.angle_gamma   90.00
#
_symmetry.space_group_name_H-M   'P 1'
#
loop_
_entity.id
_entity.type
_entity.pdbx_description
1 polymer ?
#
loop_
_entity_poly.entity_id
_entity_poly.type
_entity_poly.pdbx_seq_one_letter_code
_entity_poly.pdbx_strand_id
1 'polypeptide(L)'
;MTRPLVIKEMTNDQTEHRSSDEAREAAVRILHNVLKEAVRRRVESIHGATQSDAPALALLYSGGLDSAVLAALTDLVYPSHQPIELLTVAFANPRKLASARSKCVTEGHQAESSATFDTPDRLTARRGVQELREINPQRQWRLIEINVEAQEYEDHKQEVMHLMYPSSSVMDLSIAAALYFASRGVGYLPSDGSESPTAPSAARTRYISHARVLLSGLGADEQLGGYSRHKAAWQRGGEAELAKEVRRHVKESDLAI
;
A
#
# COMPACT_ATOMS: atom_id res chain seq x y z
N MET A 1 9.58 3.36 72.00
CA MET A 1 8.29 3.40 71.27
C MET A 1 8.60 3.37 69.79
N THR A 2 8.45 2.20 69.19
CA THR A 2 8.83 1.87 67.80
C THR A 2 7.71 2.35 66.87
N ARG A 3 7.99 3.28 65.95
CA ARG A 3 7.06 3.66 64.89
C ARG A 3 7.04 2.55 63.82
N PRO A 4 5.87 2.09 63.34
CA PRO A 4 5.82 1.14 62.24
C PRO A 4 6.16 1.84 60.92
N LEU A 5 6.92 1.14 60.08
CA LEU A 5 7.13 1.45 58.66
C LEU A 5 5.82 1.24 57.92
N VAL A 6 5.31 2.30 57.27
CA VAL A 6 4.18 2.22 56.35
C VAL A 6 4.69 1.68 55.01
N ILE A 7 4.23 0.49 54.63
CA ILE A 7 4.48 -0.10 53.31
C ILE A 7 3.43 0.44 52.33
N LYS A 8 3.93 1.17 51.33
CA LYS A 8 3.50 1.27 49.91
C LYS A 8 2.01 1.00 49.60
N GLU A 9 1.31 2.06 49.19
CA GLU A 9 0.35 1.97 48.10
C GLU A 9 0.98 2.55 46.83
N MET A 10 1.54 1.65 46.01
CA MET A 10 1.90 1.89 44.61
C MET A 10 1.34 0.75 43.78
N THR A 11 0.03 0.55 43.72
CA THR A 11 -0.55 -0.48 42.85
C THR A 11 -2.04 -0.20 42.64
N ASN A 12 -2.36 0.62 41.65
CA ASN A 12 -3.57 0.34 40.86
C ASN A 12 -3.42 0.88 39.44
N ASP A 13 -2.90 2.10 39.31
CA ASP A 13 -2.79 2.78 38.01
C ASP A 13 -1.72 2.15 37.08
N GLN A 14 -0.57 1.74 37.64
CA GLN A 14 0.48 1.08 36.83
C GLN A 14 0.15 -0.38 36.47
N THR A 15 -0.67 -1.06 37.25
CA THR A 15 -1.06 -2.45 37.03
C THR A 15 -2.12 -2.55 35.94
N GLU A 16 -3.11 -1.64 35.92
CA GLU A 16 -4.10 -1.54 34.84
C GLU A 16 -3.44 -1.12 33.52
N HIS A 17 -2.50 -0.16 33.55
CA HIS A 17 -1.78 0.28 32.35
C HIS A 17 -0.87 -0.83 31.77
N ARG A 18 -0.12 -1.55 32.62
CA ARG A 18 0.68 -2.72 32.19
C ARG A 18 -0.18 -3.85 31.64
N SER A 19 -1.32 -4.13 32.28
CA SER A 19 -2.26 -5.16 31.80
C SER A 19 -2.84 -4.81 30.44
N SER A 20 -3.08 -3.52 30.18
CA SER A 20 -3.56 -3.02 28.88
C SER A 20 -2.49 -3.10 27.79
N ASP A 21 -1.23 -2.77 28.13
CA ASP A 21 -0.10 -2.90 27.20
C ASP A 21 0.20 -4.35 26.84
N GLU A 22 0.20 -5.26 27.82
CA GLU A 22 0.38 -6.71 27.58
C GLU A 22 -0.75 -7.28 26.71
N ALA A 23 -1.99 -6.87 26.95
CA ALA A 23 -3.13 -7.24 26.12
C ALA A 23 -3.02 -6.70 24.69
N ARG A 24 -2.59 -5.44 24.52
CA ARG A 24 -2.35 -4.83 23.20
C ARG A 24 -1.26 -5.58 22.44
N GLU A 25 -0.14 -5.87 23.08
CA GLU A 25 0.93 -6.64 22.45
C GLU A 25 0.48 -8.05 22.07
N ALA A 26 -0.31 -8.72 22.93
CA ALA A 26 -0.89 -10.02 22.60
C ALA A 26 -1.80 -9.93 21.38
N ALA A 27 -2.65 -8.90 21.29
CA ALA A 27 -3.51 -8.66 20.14
C ALA A 27 -2.70 -8.40 18.86
N VAL A 28 -1.62 -7.61 18.92
CA VAL A 28 -0.72 -7.37 17.79
C VAL A 28 -0.06 -8.67 17.32
N ARG A 29 0.43 -9.50 18.24
CA ARG A 29 1.03 -10.81 17.92
C ARG A 29 0.02 -11.74 17.24
N ILE A 30 -1.21 -11.77 17.73
CA ILE A 30 -2.30 -12.57 17.13
C ILE A 30 -2.61 -12.06 15.73
N LEU A 31 -2.83 -10.76 15.56
CA LEU A 31 -3.12 -10.14 14.26
C LEU A 31 -2.01 -10.43 13.25
N HIS A 32 -0.75 -10.23 13.64
CA HIS A 32 0.41 -10.53 12.81
C HIS A 32 0.42 -11.99 12.34
N ASN A 33 0.18 -12.95 13.24
CA ASN A 33 0.17 -14.37 12.88
C ASN A 33 -0.99 -14.74 11.95
N VAL A 34 -2.19 -14.19 12.20
CA VAL A 34 -3.36 -14.42 11.34
C VAL A 34 -3.13 -13.87 9.94
N LEU A 35 -2.62 -12.63 9.83
CA LEU A 35 -2.32 -12.02 8.54
C LEU A 35 -1.20 -12.77 7.82
N LYS A 36 -0.11 -13.13 8.51
CA LYS A 36 0.99 -13.91 7.93
C LYS A 36 0.50 -15.24 7.37
N GLU A 37 -0.33 -15.96 8.12
CA GLU A 37 -0.92 -17.23 7.67
C GLU A 37 -1.87 -17.03 6.47
N ALA A 38 -2.66 -15.95 6.49
CA ALA A 38 -3.54 -15.61 5.36
C ALA A 38 -2.76 -15.30 4.08
N VAL A 39 -1.61 -14.63 4.20
CA VAL A 39 -0.68 -14.38 3.08
C VAL A 39 -0.04 -15.67 2.62
N ARG A 40 0.51 -16.49 3.54
CA ARG A 40 1.15 -17.78 3.24
C ARG A 40 0.24 -18.65 2.37
N ARG A 41 -1.02 -18.81 2.75
CA ARG A 41 -2.03 -19.60 2.01
C ARG A 41 -2.30 -19.10 0.59
N ARG A 42 -2.11 -17.80 0.34
CA ARG A 42 -2.32 -17.18 -0.98
C ARG A 42 -1.09 -17.27 -1.88
N VAL A 43 0.10 -17.43 -1.30
CA VAL A 43 1.36 -17.44 -2.07
C VAL A 43 2.02 -18.80 -2.18
N GLU A 44 1.72 -19.74 -1.29
CA GLU A 44 2.36 -21.06 -1.27
C GLU A 44 2.04 -21.90 -2.51
N SER A 45 0.87 -21.71 -3.11
CA SER A 45 0.39 -22.48 -4.26
C SER A 45 0.67 -21.80 -5.60
N ILE A 46 1.46 -20.72 -5.63
CA ILE A 46 1.81 -20.02 -6.87
C ILE A 46 2.74 -20.90 -7.69
N HIS A 47 2.18 -21.51 -8.73
CA HIS A 47 2.93 -22.35 -9.66
C HIS A 47 3.94 -21.48 -10.43
N GLY A 48 5.17 -21.97 -10.57
CA GLY A 48 6.28 -21.22 -11.19
C GLY A 48 7.23 -20.56 -10.19
N ALA A 49 6.77 -20.21 -8.99
CA ALA A 49 7.60 -19.61 -7.94
C ALA A 49 8.74 -20.54 -7.44
N THR A 50 8.64 -21.84 -7.72
CA THR A 50 9.64 -22.86 -7.36
C THR A 50 10.40 -23.41 -8.57
N GLN A 51 10.03 -23.02 -9.79
CA GLN A 51 10.49 -23.67 -11.03
C GLN A 51 11.19 -22.71 -12.00
N SER A 52 11.03 -21.40 -11.83
CA SER A 52 11.58 -20.38 -12.71
C SER A 52 12.00 -19.15 -11.92
N ASP A 53 13.07 -18.49 -12.31
CA ASP A 53 13.51 -17.21 -11.72
C ASP A 53 12.66 -16.01 -12.19
N ALA A 54 11.71 -16.24 -13.10
CA ALA A 54 10.78 -15.21 -13.54
C ALA A 54 9.81 -14.82 -12.41
N PRO A 55 9.52 -13.52 -12.21
CA PRO A 55 8.56 -13.07 -11.23
C PRO A 55 7.18 -13.71 -11.42
N ALA A 56 6.70 -14.43 -10.41
CA ALA A 56 5.36 -15.02 -10.42
C ALA A 56 4.32 -14.20 -9.62
N LEU A 57 4.79 -13.34 -8.71
CA LEU A 57 3.99 -12.59 -7.75
C LEU A 57 4.26 -11.09 -7.86
N ALA A 58 3.18 -10.31 -7.90
CA ALA A 58 3.21 -8.86 -7.78
C ALA A 58 2.20 -8.38 -6.72
N LEU A 59 2.46 -7.22 -6.13
CA LEU A 59 1.58 -6.55 -5.17
C LEU A 59 1.13 -5.22 -5.74
N LEU A 60 -0.15 -4.90 -5.59
CA LEU A 60 -0.66 -3.55 -5.79
C LEU A 60 -0.19 -2.68 -4.62
N TYR A 61 0.73 -1.77 -4.88
CA TYR A 61 1.54 -1.10 -3.86
C TYR A 61 1.43 0.42 -3.94
N SER A 62 0.61 1.00 -3.07
CA SER A 62 0.44 2.45 -2.95
C SER A 62 1.50 3.09 -2.05
N GLY A 63 2.23 2.29 -1.27
CA GLY A 63 3.12 2.77 -0.20
C GLY A 63 2.38 3.10 1.10
N GLY A 64 1.05 3.04 1.12
CA GLY A 64 0.26 3.12 2.35
C GLY A 64 0.51 1.90 3.26
N LEU A 65 0.15 2.06 4.55
CA LEU A 65 0.40 1.07 5.60
C LEU A 65 -0.05 -0.34 5.21
N ASP A 66 -1.24 -0.49 4.64
CA ASP A 66 -1.82 -1.80 4.32
C ASP A 66 -0.96 -2.55 3.30
N SER A 67 -0.59 -1.87 2.21
CA SER A 67 0.26 -2.44 1.18
C SER A 67 1.69 -2.69 1.66
N ALA A 68 2.22 -1.86 2.57
CA ALA A 68 3.53 -2.02 3.18
C ALA A 68 3.59 -3.23 4.13
N VAL A 69 2.60 -3.38 5.01
CA VAL A 69 2.47 -4.55 5.89
C VAL A 69 2.29 -5.82 5.04
N LEU A 70 1.46 -5.77 3.99
CA LEU A 70 1.26 -6.91 3.11
C LEU A 70 2.56 -7.32 2.39
N ALA A 71 3.35 -6.36 1.91
CA ALA A 71 4.65 -6.60 1.30
C ALA A 71 5.61 -7.25 2.30
N ALA A 72 5.76 -6.67 3.50
CA ALA A 72 6.63 -7.21 4.54
C ALA A 72 6.22 -8.64 4.96
N LEU A 73 4.94 -8.90 5.15
CA LEU A 73 4.44 -10.25 5.48
C LEU A 73 4.65 -11.25 4.35
N THR A 74 4.54 -10.80 3.09
CA THR A 74 4.81 -11.64 1.92
C THR A 74 6.25 -12.10 1.89
N ASP A 75 7.21 -11.21 2.17
CA ASP A 75 8.63 -11.57 2.22
C ASP A 75 8.94 -12.70 3.21
N LEU A 76 8.26 -12.71 4.37
CA LEU A 76 8.46 -13.73 5.41
C LEU A 76 8.05 -15.14 5.00
N VAL A 77 7.18 -15.28 3.99
CA VAL A 77 6.56 -16.57 3.64
C VAL A 77 6.76 -16.97 2.18
N TYR A 78 7.21 -16.06 1.33
CA TYR A 78 7.45 -16.29 -0.08
C TYR A 78 8.91 -16.74 -0.34
N PRO A 79 9.19 -17.65 -1.30
CA PRO A 79 10.54 -18.19 -1.51
C PRO A 79 11.59 -17.09 -1.70
N SER A 80 12.66 -17.09 -0.90
CA SER A 80 13.62 -15.96 -0.81
C SER A 80 14.32 -15.59 -2.12
N HIS A 81 14.53 -16.56 -3.01
CA HIS A 81 15.15 -16.34 -4.32
C HIS A 81 14.22 -15.62 -5.32
N GLN A 82 12.91 -15.69 -5.13
CA GLN A 82 11.94 -15.08 -6.04
C GLN A 82 11.90 -13.55 -5.85
N PRO A 83 11.87 -12.76 -6.93
CA PRO A 83 11.59 -11.35 -6.81
C PRO A 83 10.15 -11.11 -6.36
N ILE A 84 9.94 -10.02 -5.62
CA ILE A 84 8.62 -9.50 -5.30
C ILE A 84 8.46 -8.18 -6.05
N GLU A 85 7.50 -8.15 -6.97
CA GLU A 85 7.18 -6.96 -7.76
C GLU A 85 6.15 -6.09 -7.02
N LEU A 86 6.41 -4.78 -6.95
CA LEU A 86 5.56 -3.79 -6.32
C LEU A 86 5.05 -2.84 -7.41
N LEU A 87 3.75 -2.88 -7.69
CA LEU A 87 3.13 -2.09 -8.76
C LEU A 87 2.54 -0.82 -8.17
N THR A 88 3.16 0.33 -8.47
CA THR A 88 2.64 1.65 -8.06
C THR A 88 2.16 2.40 -9.28
N VAL A 89 0.95 2.98 -9.22
CA VAL A 89 0.34 3.72 -10.34
C VAL A 89 0.25 5.21 -10.03
N ALA A 90 0.50 6.04 -11.04
CA ALA A 90 0.37 7.47 -10.95
C ALA A 90 -0.25 8.02 -12.24
N PHE A 91 -1.28 8.84 -12.10
CA PHE A 91 -1.94 9.51 -13.23
C PHE A 91 -1.32 10.90 -13.43
N ALA A 92 -1.11 11.28 -14.68
CA ALA A 92 -0.54 12.57 -15.03
C ALA A 92 -1.38 13.70 -14.43
N ASN A 93 -0.74 14.63 -13.70
CA ASN A 93 -1.43 15.77 -13.10
C ASN A 93 -1.33 17.01 -14.03
N PRO A 94 -2.44 17.42 -14.70
CA PRO A 94 -2.41 18.54 -15.65
C PRO A 94 -1.98 19.87 -15.02
N ARG A 95 -2.24 20.07 -13.72
CA ARG A 95 -1.86 21.29 -12.99
C ARG A 95 -0.35 21.39 -12.80
N LYS A 96 0.34 20.26 -12.60
CA LYS A 96 1.80 20.21 -12.49
C LYS A 96 2.47 20.35 -13.87
N LEU A 97 1.87 19.79 -14.91
CA LEU A 97 2.28 19.98 -16.32
C LEU A 97 2.29 21.45 -16.75
N ALA A 98 1.28 22.23 -16.35
CA ALA A 98 1.23 23.67 -16.65
C ALA A 98 2.38 24.45 -15.98
N SER A 99 2.68 24.15 -14.72
CA SER A 99 3.78 24.79 -13.98
C SER A 99 5.17 24.39 -14.48
N ALA A 100 5.32 23.18 -15.01
CA ALA A 100 6.56 22.71 -15.64
C ALA A 100 6.79 23.41 -16.99
N ARG A 101 5.75 23.55 -17.82
CA ARG A 101 5.84 24.28 -19.11
C ARG A 101 6.21 25.75 -18.93
N SER A 102 5.79 26.41 -17.84
CA SER A 102 6.18 27.80 -17.55
C SER A 102 7.66 27.97 -17.14
N LYS A 103 8.35 26.90 -16.73
CA LYS A 103 9.79 26.92 -16.37
C LYS A 103 10.72 26.42 -17.48
N CYS A 104 10.21 25.70 -18.48
CA CYS A 104 11.02 25.03 -19.52
C CYS A 104 11.31 25.86 -20.78
N VAL A 105 11.08 27.18 -20.79
CA VAL A 105 11.39 28.01 -21.98
C VAL A 105 12.90 28.24 -22.16
N THR A 106 13.75 27.93 -21.17
CA THR A 106 15.19 28.26 -21.25
C THR A 106 16.16 27.10 -21.51
N GLU A 107 15.78 25.83 -21.44
CA GLU A 107 16.76 24.73 -21.67
C GLU A 107 16.15 23.55 -22.44
N GLY A 108 16.63 23.37 -23.68
CA GLY A 108 16.13 22.42 -24.68
C GLY A 108 16.49 20.95 -24.44
N HIS A 109 16.19 20.41 -23.27
CA HIS A 109 16.25 18.97 -23.01
C HIS A 109 14.86 18.44 -22.68
N GLN A 110 14.30 17.59 -23.55
CA GLN A 110 13.07 16.85 -23.32
C GLN A 110 13.30 15.76 -22.25
N ALA A 111 13.59 16.17 -21.02
CA ALA A 111 13.39 15.29 -19.88
C ALA A 111 11.88 15.27 -19.61
N GLU A 112 11.22 14.14 -19.84
CA GLU A 112 9.90 13.88 -19.26
C GLU A 112 9.97 14.25 -17.79
N SER A 113 9.33 15.36 -17.41
CA SER A 113 9.52 15.88 -16.07
C SER A 113 8.94 14.88 -15.07
N SER A 114 9.83 14.11 -14.40
CA SER A 114 9.49 13.11 -13.38
C SER A 114 8.49 13.64 -12.34
N ALA A 115 8.48 14.96 -12.12
CA ALA A 115 7.54 15.70 -11.28
C ALA A 115 6.05 15.51 -11.64
N THR A 116 5.74 15.16 -12.89
CA THR A 116 4.35 14.98 -13.36
C THR A 116 3.65 13.82 -12.67
N PHE A 117 4.42 12.77 -12.32
CA PHE A 117 3.93 11.53 -11.71
C PHE A 117 4.31 11.40 -10.23
N ASP A 118 4.93 12.43 -9.65
CA ASP A 118 5.23 12.49 -8.22
C ASP A 118 3.95 12.79 -7.41
N THR A 119 3.06 11.81 -7.37
CA THR A 119 1.88 11.78 -6.49
C THR A 119 2.30 11.41 -5.05
N PRO A 120 1.50 11.75 -4.03
CA PRO A 120 1.80 11.35 -2.64
C PRO A 120 2.04 9.84 -2.50
N ASP A 121 1.20 9.02 -3.15
CA ASP A 121 1.31 7.57 -3.14
C ASP A 121 2.60 7.10 -3.82
N ARG A 122 2.96 7.64 -4.99
CA ARG A 122 4.21 7.29 -5.68
C ARG A 122 5.44 7.61 -4.81
N LEU A 123 5.45 8.78 -4.18
CA LEU A 123 6.55 9.18 -3.30
C LEU A 123 6.63 8.30 -2.06
N THR A 124 5.49 7.92 -1.49
CA THR A 124 5.43 7.04 -0.33
C THR A 124 5.87 5.63 -0.71
N ALA A 125 5.45 5.11 -1.87
CA ALA A 125 5.87 3.82 -2.39
C ALA A 125 7.40 3.75 -2.61
N ARG A 126 8.00 4.81 -3.16
CA ARG A 126 9.47 4.91 -3.30
C ARG A 126 10.19 4.85 -1.95
N ARG A 127 9.63 5.43 -0.88
CA ARG A 127 10.22 5.34 0.46
C ARG A 127 10.01 3.96 1.05
N GLY A 128 8.80 3.43 0.98
CA GLY A 128 8.44 2.13 1.53
C GLY A 128 9.25 0.98 0.91
N VAL A 129 9.58 1.02 -0.38
CA VAL A 129 10.48 0.00 -0.96
C VAL A 129 11.91 0.09 -0.41
N GLN A 130 12.38 1.28 -0.02
CA GLN A 130 13.69 1.41 0.64
C GLN A 130 13.65 0.79 2.04
N GLU A 131 12.60 1.05 2.81
CA GLU A 131 12.41 0.44 4.12
C GLU A 131 12.35 -1.09 4.01
N LEU A 132 11.65 -1.63 3.01
CA LEU A 132 11.61 -3.09 2.75
C LEU A 132 12.99 -3.67 2.39
N ARG A 133 13.81 -2.93 1.64
CA ARG A 133 15.19 -3.32 1.31
C ARG A 133 16.11 -3.27 2.52
N GLU A 134 15.93 -2.30 3.41
CA GLU A 134 16.66 -2.23 4.68
C GLU A 134 16.29 -3.41 5.59
N ILE A 135 15.01 -3.78 5.63
CA ILE A 135 14.52 -4.94 6.40
C ILE A 135 15.08 -6.26 5.86
N ASN A 136 15.05 -6.46 4.54
CA ASN A 136 15.62 -7.65 3.91
C ASN A 136 16.41 -7.30 2.63
N PRO A 137 17.73 -7.11 2.75
CA PRO A 137 18.59 -6.78 1.62
C PRO A 137 18.77 -7.91 0.60
N GLN A 138 18.45 -9.16 0.97
CA GLN A 138 18.60 -10.31 0.08
C GLN A 138 17.42 -10.46 -0.88
N ARG A 139 16.25 -9.91 -0.53
CA ARG A 139 15.06 -9.94 -1.38
C ARG A 139 15.24 -8.99 -2.57
N GLN A 140 14.95 -9.50 -3.76
CA GLN A 140 14.83 -8.66 -4.95
C GLN A 140 13.49 -7.93 -4.97
N TRP A 141 13.45 -6.72 -4.42
CA TRP A 141 12.29 -5.82 -4.47
C TRP A 141 12.28 -5.01 -5.76
N ARG A 142 11.26 -5.21 -6.61
CA ARG A 142 11.14 -4.49 -7.90
C ARG A 142 9.96 -3.52 -7.87
N LEU A 143 10.23 -2.24 -7.59
CA LEU A 143 9.21 -1.20 -7.66
C LEU A 143 8.98 -0.79 -9.12
N ILE A 144 7.86 -1.22 -9.69
CA ILE A 144 7.45 -0.92 -11.06
C ILE A 144 6.56 0.31 -11.03
N GLU A 145 7.07 1.36 -11.66
CA GLU A 145 6.44 2.66 -11.74
C GLU A 145 5.55 2.76 -12.97
N ILE A 146 4.23 2.71 -12.78
CA ILE A 146 3.23 2.78 -13.84
C ILE A 146 2.74 4.21 -13.97
N ASN A 147 3.08 4.86 -15.09
CA ASN A 147 2.73 6.24 -15.36
C ASN A 147 1.61 6.25 -16.39
N VAL A 148 0.44 6.77 -16.01
CA VAL A 148 -0.75 6.81 -16.86
C VAL A 148 -0.93 8.21 -17.40
N GLU A 149 -0.71 8.36 -18.70
CA GLU A 149 -0.93 9.64 -19.39
C GLU A 149 -2.43 9.98 -19.48
N ALA A 150 -2.75 11.27 -19.58
CA ALA A 150 -4.14 11.72 -19.62
C ALA A 150 -4.92 11.14 -20.81
N GLN A 151 -4.27 11.03 -21.98
CA GLN A 151 -4.88 10.42 -23.15
C GLN A 151 -5.08 8.91 -22.97
N GLU A 152 -4.08 8.21 -22.44
CA GLU A 152 -4.18 6.77 -22.18
C GLU A 152 -5.32 6.46 -21.19
N TYR A 153 -5.49 7.27 -20.16
CA TYR A 153 -6.62 7.17 -19.25
C TYR A 153 -7.96 7.30 -19.99
N GLU A 154 -8.12 8.35 -20.80
CA GLU A 154 -9.39 8.58 -21.51
C GLU A 154 -9.69 7.48 -22.52
N ASP A 155 -8.68 6.93 -23.19
CA ASP A 155 -8.82 5.83 -24.16
C ASP A 155 -9.38 4.55 -23.52
N HIS A 156 -9.01 4.25 -22.27
CA HIS A 156 -9.46 3.04 -21.55
C HIS A 156 -10.64 3.28 -20.61
N LYS A 157 -11.02 4.54 -20.38
CA LYS A 157 -12.04 4.91 -19.38
C LYS A 157 -13.36 4.19 -19.55
N GLN A 158 -13.83 4.02 -20.80
CA GLN A 158 -15.08 3.31 -21.07
C GLN A 158 -14.98 1.82 -20.70
N GLU A 159 -13.83 1.19 -20.95
CA GLU A 159 -13.58 -0.19 -20.56
C GLU A 159 -13.54 -0.32 -19.03
N VAL A 160 -12.86 0.59 -18.33
CA VAL A 160 -12.84 0.63 -16.86
C VAL A 160 -14.24 0.78 -16.29
N MET A 161 -15.04 1.69 -16.85
CA MET A 161 -16.44 1.90 -16.45
C MET A 161 -17.30 0.64 -16.68
N HIS A 162 -17.04 -0.10 -17.75
CA HIS A 162 -17.72 -1.37 -18.01
C HIS A 162 -17.31 -2.46 -17.00
N LEU A 163 -16.00 -2.58 -16.72
CA LEU A 163 -15.46 -3.60 -15.81
C LEU A 163 -15.84 -3.37 -14.34
N MET A 164 -16.08 -2.13 -13.93
CA MET A 164 -16.46 -1.80 -12.55
C MET A 164 -17.97 -1.96 -12.26
N TYR A 165 -18.79 -2.26 -13.27
CA TYR A 165 -20.23 -2.46 -13.09
C TYR A 165 -20.49 -3.58 -12.05
N PRO A 166 -21.50 -3.46 -11.15
CA PRO A 166 -22.57 -2.46 -11.12
C PRO A 166 -22.22 -1.12 -10.48
N SER A 167 -21.02 -1.00 -9.89
CA SER A 167 -20.58 0.25 -9.29
C SER A 167 -20.49 1.36 -10.32
N SER A 168 -20.80 2.60 -9.91
CA SER A 168 -20.90 3.74 -10.83
C SER A 168 -20.51 5.08 -10.20
N SER A 169 -20.01 5.09 -8.96
CA SER A 169 -19.58 6.34 -8.32
C SER A 169 -18.22 6.81 -8.86
N VAL A 170 -17.92 8.10 -8.68
CA VAL A 170 -16.62 8.68 -9.03
C VAL A 170 -15.48 8.07 -8.20
N MET A 171 -15.77 7.70 -6.95
CA MET A 171 -14.81 7.03 -6.08
C MET A 171 -14.50 5.63 -6.61
N ASP A 172 -15.53 4.87 -6.98
CA ASP A 172 -15.37 3.53 -7.56
C ASP A 172 -14.57 3.59 -8.86
N LEU A 173 -14.82 4.59 -9.72
CA LEU A 173 -14.06 4.78 -10.96
C LEU A 173 -12.58 5.07 -10.68
N SER A 174 -12.28 5.84 -9.63
CA SER A 174 -10.89 6.15 -9.24
C SER A 174 -10.16 4.90 -8.76
N ILE A 175 -10.83 4.07 -7.94
CA ILE A 175 -10.28 2.79 -7.47
C ILE A 175 -10.12 1.83 -8.67
N ALA A 176 -11.17 1.65 -9.47
CA ALA A 176 -11.18 0.77 -10.62
C ALA A 176 -10.09 1.14 -11.64
N ALA A 177 -9.89 2.42 -11.92
CA ALA A 177 -8.83 2.88 -12.80
C ALA A 177 -7.44 2.54 -12.24
N ALA A 178 -7.20 2.78 -10.95
CA ALA A 178 -5.93 2.44 -10.32
C ALA A 178 -5.64 0.93 -10.42
N LEU A 179 -6.65 0.09 -10.13
CA LEU A 179 -6.54 -1.37 -10.26
C LEU A 179 -6.31 -1.81 -11.71
N TYR A 180 -7.08 -1.26 -12.65
CA TYR A 180 -6.98 -1.56 -14.07
C TYR A 180 -5.57 -1.30 -14.60
N PHE A 181 -5.07 -0.07 -14.45
CA PHE A 181 -3.76 0.29 -14.96
C PHE A 181 -2.63 -0.41 -14.21
N ALA A 182 -2.74 -0.59 -12.89
CA ALA A 182 -1.74 -1.32 -12.14
C ALA A 182 -1.66 -2.79 -12.58
N SER A 183 -2.80 -3.46 -12.74
CA SER A 183 -2.87 -4.88 -13.10
C SER A 183 -2.32 -5.21 -14.50
N ARG A 184 -2.23 -4.23 -15.40
CA ARG A 184 -1.58 -4.40 -16.70
C ARG A 184 -0.08 -4.64 -16.58
N GLY A 185 0.54 -4.22 -15.48
CA GLY A 185 1.95 -4.49 -15.19
C GLY A 185 2.94 -3.81 -16.13
N VAL A 186 2.51 -2.82 -16.92
CA VAL A 186 3.35 -2.09 -17.86
C VAL A 186 3.82 -0.79 -17.22
N GLY A 187 5.12 -0.68 -16.96
CA GLY A 187 5.68 0.49 -16.30
C GLY A 187 7.18 0.61 -16.51
N TYR A 188 7.86 1.14 -15.50
CA TYR A 188 9.26 1.48 -15.57
C TYR A 188 10.04 1.00 -14.34
N LEU A 189 11.27 0.53 -14.58
CA LEU A 189 12.27 0.23 -13.55
C LEU A 189 13.47 1.20 -13.68
N PRO A 190 14.29 1.39 -12.63
CA PRO A 190 15.57 2.10 -12.74
C PRO A 190 16.52 1.39 -13.73
N SER A 191 17.11 2.11 -14.69
CA SER A 191 17.92 1.51 -15.79
C SER A 191 19.31 1.04 -15.36
N ASP A 192 19.90 1.64 -14.34
CA ASP A 192 21.25 1.30 -13.86
C ASP A 192 21.23 0.14 -12.86
N GLY A 193 20.04 -0.40 -12.54
CA GLY A 193 19.85 -1.29 -11.39
C GLY A 193 20.27 -0.65 -10.07
N SER A 194 20.63 0.65 -10.06
CA SER A 194 21.01 1.38 -8.88
C SER A 194 19.73 1.94 -8.28
N GLU A 195 19.32 1.27 -7.21
CA GLU A 195 18.06 1.51 -6.53
C GLU A 195 18.12 2.73 -5.61
N SER A 196 18.91 3.76 -5.99
CA SER A 196 19.20 4.91 -5.15
C SER A 196 18.00 5.87 -5.04
N PRO A 197 17.58 6.29 -3.83
CA PRO A 197 16.40 7.11 -3.60
C PRO A 197 16.52 8.57 -4.04
N THR A 198 17.74 9.04 -4.36
CA THR A 198 18.02 10.46 -4.63
C THR A 198 18.57 10.75 -6.03
N ALA A 199 18.74 9.71 -6.88
CA ALA A 199 19.23 9.93 -8.23
C ALA A 199 18.16 10.65 -9.07
N PRO A 200 18.47 11.83 -9.65
CA PRO A 200 17.52 12.58 -10.46
C PRO A 200 17.24 11.81 -11.74
N SER A 201 16.11 11.10 -11.80
CA SER A 201 15.61 10.46 -13.03
C SER A 201 16.72 9.82 -13.88
N ALA A 202 17.68 9.14 -13.22
CA ALA A 202 18.62 8.28 -13.90
C ALA A 202 17.77 7.33 -14.74
N ALA A 203 18.17 7.15 -16.00
CA ALA A 203 17.34 6.58 -17.06
C ALA A 203 16.39 5.49 -16.53
N ARG A 204 15.14 5.52 -16.97
CA ARG A 204 14.18 4.46 -16.63
C ARG A 204 14.06 3.51 -17.82
N THR A 205 14.03 2.21 -17.56
CA THR A 205 13.81 1.20 -18.59
C THR A 205 12.36 0.76 -18.55
N ARG A 206 11.71 0.77 -19.72
CA ARG A 206 10.36 0.23 -19.87
C ARG A 206 10.36 -1.25 -19.50
N TYR A 207 9.40 -1.66 -18.69
CA TYR A 207 9.31 -3.01 -18.16
C TYR A 207 7.86 -3.51 -18.20
N ILE A 208 7.70 -4.81 -18.46
CA ILE A 208 6.40 -5.50 -18.41
C ILE A 208 6.53 -6.61 -17.36
N SER A 209 5.73 -6.53 -16.32
CA SER A 209 5.60 -7.58 -15.31
C SER A 209 5.05 -8.85 -15.94
N HIS A 210 5.70 -9.97 -15.64
CA HIS A 210 5.23 -11.31 -16.01
C HIS A 210 4.47 -12.00 -14.87
N ALA A 211 4.30 -11.32 -13.73
CA ALA A 211 3.55 -11.87 -12.61
C ALA A 211 2.13 -12.25 -13.04
N ARG A 212 1.68 -13.40 -12.54
CA ARG A 212 0.33 -13.93 -12.83
C ARG A 212 -0.60 -13.83 -11.64
N VAL A 213 -0.03 -13.64 -10.44
CA VAL A 213 -0.77 -13.45 -9.21
C VAL A 213 -0.53 -12.04 -8.70
N LEU A 214 -1.63 -11.35 -8.39
CA LEU A 214 -1.64 -10.03 -7.79
C LEU A 214 -2.22 -10.13 -6.38
N LEU A 215 -1.49 -9.61 -5.39
CA LEU A 215 -2.03 -9.39 -4.06
C LEU A 215 -2.38 -7.91 -3.87
N SER A 216 -3.41 -7.67 -3.07
CA SER A 216 -3.88 -6.32 -2.75
C SER A 216 -4.26 -6.22 -1.28
N GLY A 217 -4.00 -5.05 -0.70
CA GLY A 217 -4.39 -4.68 0.66
C GLY A 217 -5.78 -4.03 0.77
N LEU A 218 -6.59 -4.07 -0.29
CA LEU A 218 -7.96 -3.52 -0.28
C LEU A 218 -8.80 -4.14 0.84
N GLY A 219 -9.66 -3.33 1.46
CA GLY A 219 -10.58 -3.78 2.52
C GLY A 219 -10.07 -3.59 3.94
N ALA A 220 -8.80 -3.19 4.12
CA ALA A 220 -8.20 -3.02 5.43
C ALA A 220 -8.88 -1.88 6.23
N ASP A 221 -9.17 -0.75 5.57
CA ASP A 221 -9.82 0.41 6.20
C ASP A 221 -11.23 0.08 6.71
N GLU A 222 -11.98 -0.74 5.97
CA GLU A 222 -13.32 -1.22 6.34
C GLU A 222 -13.26 -2.18 7.53
N GLN A 223 -12.33 -3.13 7.51
CA GLN A 223 -12.23 -4.16 8.55
C GLN A 223 -11.63 -3.63 9.86
N LEU A 224 -10.63 -2.74 9.77
CA LEU A 224 -9.82 -2.29 10.90
C LEU A 224 -10.14 -0.85 11.33
N GLY A 225 -11.11 -0.21 10.69
CA GLY A 225 -11.54 1.12 11.09
C GLY A 225 -10.56 2.23 10.67
N GLY A 226 -9.94 2.14 9.49
CA GLY A 226 -8.88 3.06 9.06
C GLY A 226 -9.35 4.44 8.56
N TYR A 227 -10.63 4.59 8.20
CA TYR A 227 -11.17 5.89 7.80
C TYR A 227 -11.11 6.96 8.91
N SER A 228 -10.85 8.22 8.53
CA SER A 228 -10.77 9.37 9.46
C SER A 228 -12.02 9.54 10.34
N ARG A 229 -13.21 9.20 9.81
CA ARG A 229 -14.47 9.18 10.55
C ARG A 229 -14.50 8.19 11.72
N HIS A 230 -13.83 7.06 11.59
CA HIS A 230 -13.69 6.09 12.68
C HIS A 230 -12.86 6.65 13.83
N LYS A 231 -11.72 7.27 13.50
CA LYS A 231 -10.89 7.98 14.48
C LYS A 231 -11.70 9.07 15.18
N ALA A 232 -12.48 9.86 14.43
CA ALA A 232 -13.34 10.90 15.00
C ALA A 232 -14.44 10.31 15.91
N ALA A 233 -15.05 9.18 15.53
CA ALA A 233 -16.04 8.48 16.34
C ALA A 233 -15.44 7.96 17.65
N TRP A 234 -14.25 7.34 17.59
CA TRP A 234 -13.50 6.91 18.76
C TRP A 234 -13.18 8.09 19.70
N GLN A 235 -12.70 9.20 19.16
CA GLN A 235 -12.40 10.40 19.95
C GLN A 235 -13.65 11.02 20.60
N ARG A 236 -14.82 10.88 19.96
CA ARG A 236 -16.08 11.43 20.46
C ARG A 236 -16.68 10.61 21.61
N GLY A 237 -16.61 9.30 21.57
CA GLY A 237 -17.29 8.45 22.56
C GLY A 237 -16.75 7.03 22.70
N GLY A 238 -15.46 6.85 22.40
CA GLY A 238 -14.75 5.58 22.57
C GLY A 238 -15.30 4.45 21.71
N GLU A 239 -15.19 3.23 22.24
CA GLU A 239 -15.54 2.00 21.54
C GLU A 239 -16.99 1.94 21.09
N ALA A 240 -17.92 2.45 21.90
CA ALA A 240 -19.35 2.43 21.60
C ALA A 240 -19.68 3.27 20.35
N GLU A 241 -19.06 4.43 20.19
CA GLU A 241 -19.26 5.29 19.02
C GLU A 241 -18.54 4.76 17.78
N LEU A 242 -17.32 4.22 17.95
CA LEU A 242 -16.60 3.54 16.87
C LEU A 242 -17.41 2.36 16.32
N ALA A 243 -17.95 1.49 17.20
CA ALA A 243 -18.73 0.34 16.80
C ALA A 243 -20.00 0.73 16.03
N LYS A 244 -20.65 1.84 16.37
CA LYS A 244 -21.79 2.37 15.61
C LYS A 244 -21.37 2.83 14.22
N GLU A 245 -20.25 3.54 14.13
CA GLU A 245 -19.75 4.09 12.87
C GLU A 245 -19.33 2.97 11.89
N VAL A 246 -18.62 1.95 12.37
CA VAL A 246 -18.21 0.79 11.55
C VAL A 246 -19.43 0.01 11.04
N ARG A 247 -20.44 -0.23 11.89
CA ARG A 247 -21.68 -0.92 11.48
C ARG A 247 -22.46 -0.17 10.40
N ARG A 248 -22.27 1.14 10.27
CA ARG A 248 -22.96 1.93 9.25
C ARG A 248 -22.58 1.48 7.85
N HIS A 249 -21.31 1.10 7.62
CA HIS A 249 -20.83 0.72 6.28
C HIS A 249 -21.39 -0.63 5.84
N VAL A 250 -21.62 -1.54 6.79
CA VAL A 250 -22.25 -2.84 6.52
C VAL A 250 -23.71 -2.66 6.09
N LYS A 251 -24.44 -1.72 6.71
CA LYS A 251 -25.85 -1.47 6.36
C LYS A 251 -26.03 -0.69 5.05
N GLU A 252 -25.10 0.20 4.71
CA GLU A 252 -25.15 0.96 3.46
C GLU A 252 -24.77 0.08 2.25
N SER A 253 -23.97 -0.97 2.43
CA SER A 253 -23.64 -1.94 1.38
C SER A 253 -24.78 -2.92 1.06
N ASP A 254 -25.59 -3.30 2.04
CA ASP A 254 -26.77 -4.16 1.83
C ASP A 254 -27.94 -3.45 1.11
N LEU A 255 -27.96 -2.11 1.08
CA LEU A 255 -28.99 -1.31 0.41
C LEU A 255 -28.63 -0.91 -1.03
N ALA A 256 -27.44 -1.27 -1.50
CA ALA A 256 -26.90 -0.91 -2.81
C ALA A 256 -26.91 -2.05 -3.85
N ILE A 257 -27.59 -3.17 -3.55
CA ILE A 257 -27.78 -4.32 -4.44
C ILE A 257 -29.21 -4.33 -4.99
#